data_AF-A0A016W2W9-F1
#
_entry.id   AF-A0A016W2W9-F1
#
_cell.length_a   1.000
_cell.length_b   1.000
_cell.length_c   1.000
_cell.angle_alpha   90.00
_cell.angle_beta   90.00
_cell.angle_gamma   90.00
#
_symmetry.space_group_name_H-M   'P 1'
#
loop_
_entity.id
_entity.type
_entity.pdbx_description
1 polymer ?
#
loop_
_entity_poly.entity_id
_entity_poly.type
_entity_poly.pdbx_seq_one_letter_code
_entity_poly.pdbx_strand_id
1 'polypeptide(L)'
;MRSGLGYWGDHITVKMFAQFRLLHVFRRFFGFIVAFSIIGAVMLVFHHTTTDRQDFQKRKEVNDANYRARIMFQNVTFKDARLQVVRYIVVPSAAMCFNTSFIVVVHMRAEDHAGRKRWRATYGNPHLRENFKYNLIFSIGLPRKASDQDLIIEESGIYGDILQADYIDAYRNITLKQLAELRFFASSCENLFAVVKLDDDVAWGVNRTAEFVSKNVHPNELYCAKRDDHSPMVQKGMKW
;
A
#
# COMPACT_ATOMS: atom_id res chain seq x y z
N MET A 1 4.96 -54.22 -85.06
CA MET A 1 5.45 -52.86 -84.71
C MET A 1 4.35 -52.10 -83.99
N ARG A 2 4.74 -51.19 -83.07
CA ARG A 2 3.97 -50.34 -82.13
C ARG A 2 3.68 -51.00 -80.77
N SER A 3 4.56 -50.87 -79.77
CA SER A 3 4.97 -49.70 -78.94
C SER A 3 3.99 -49.40 -77.79
N GLY A 4 4.32 -49.93 -76.60
CA GLY A 4 3.78 -49.47 -75.32
C GLY A 4 4.67 -48.37 -74.75
N LEU A 5 4.09 -47.23 -74.38
CA LEU A 5 4.77 -46.10 -73.76
C LEU A 5 3.97 -45.62 -72.53
N GLY A 6 4.62 -45.83 -71.37
CA GLY A 6 4.57 -45.14 -70.08
C GLY A 6 3.41 -44.23 -69.69
N TYR A 7 2.68 -44.64 -68.64
CA TYR A 7 1.98 -43.79 -67.69
C TYR A 7 2.61 -43.98 -66.30
N TRP A 8 3.60 -43.14 -65.94
CA TRP A 8 4.23 -43.13 -64.59
C TRP A 8 4.56 -41.71 -64.09
N GLY A 9 4.03 -40.65 -64.72
CA GLY A 9 4.39 -39.25 -64.43
C GLY A 9 3.56 -38.54 -63.35
N ASP A 10 2.28 -38.89 -63.17
CA ASP A 10 1.33 -38.03 -62.44
C ASP A 10 1.23 -38.27 -60.92
N HIS A 11 1.78 -39.39 -60.42
CA HIS A 11 1.72 -39.70 -58.98
C HIS A 11 2.81 -39.02 -58.13
N ILE A 12 3.90 -38.56 -58.73
CA ILE A 12 5.05 -37.98 -58.00
C ILE A 12 4.82 -36.48 -57.72
N THR A 13 4.27 -35.75 -58.69
CA THR A 13 4.02 -34.31 -58.61
C THR A 13 2.94 -33.95 -57.57
N VAL A 14 1.85 -34.72 -57.47
CA VAL A 14 0.77 -34.49 -56.48
C VAL A 14 1.24 -34.73 -55.04
N LYS A 15 2.07 -35.76 -54.81
CA LYS A 15 2.67 -36.03 -53.48
C LYS A 15 3.63 -34.92 -53.05
N MET A 16 4.42 -34.38 -53.97
CA MET A 16 5.38 -33.31 -53.70
C MET A 16 4.67 -31.98 -53.36
N PHE A 17 3.59 -31.62 -54.07
CA PHE A 17 2.79 -30.42 -53.76
C PHE A 17 2.07 -30.51 -52.40
N ALA A 18 1.56 -31.70 -52.04
CA ALA A 18 0.96 -31.93 -50.73
C ALA A 18 1.99 -31.79 -49.59
N GLN A 19 3.21 -32.32 -49.78
CA GLN A 19 4.33 -32.14 -48.84
C GLN A 19 4.73 -30.68 -48.68
N PHE A 20 4.84 -29.92 -49.76
CA PHE A 20 5.16 -28.48 -49.71
C PHE A 20 4.08 -27.67 -49.01
N ARG A 21 2.78 -27.93 -49.26
CA ARG A 21 1.68 -27.30 -48.51
C ARG A 21 1.71 -27.64 -47.04
N LEU A 22 1.96 -28.91 -46.68
CA LEU A 22 2.10 -29.34 -45.28
C LEU A 22 3.27 -28.60 -44.59
N LEU A 23 4.44 -28.56 -45.22
CA LEU A 23 5.62 -27.84 -44.72
C LEU A 23 5.36 -26.34 -44.51
N HIS A 24 4.59 -25.71 -45.40
CA HIS A 24 4.22 -24.30 -45.27
C HIS A 24 3.24 -24.04 -44.13
N VAL A 25 2.27 -24.95 -43.92
CA VAL A 25 1.34 -24.92 -42.78
C VAL A 25 2.09 -25.17 -41.47
N PHE A 26 3.00 -26.14 -41.43
CA PHE A 26 3.86 -26.41 -40.27
C PHE A 26 4.79 -25.23 -39.95
N ARG A 27 5.43 -24.60 -40.94
CA ARG A 27 6.24 -23.38 -40.72
C ARG A 27 5.42 -22.23 -40.14
N ARG A 28 4.19 -22.05 -40.62
CA ARG A 28 3.28 -21.02 -40.10
C ARG A 28 2.85 -21.32 -38.66
N PHE A 29 2.43 -22.55 -38.37
CA PHE A 29 2.08 -22.99 -37.01
C PHE A 29 3.25 -22.86 -36.04
N PHE A 30 4.44 -23.31 -36.44
CA PHE A 30 5.66 -23.18 -35.63
C PHE A 30 6.04 -21.72 -35.40
N GLY A 31 5.90 -20.87 -36.42
CA GLY A 31 6.09 -19.41 -36.29
C GLY A 31 5.13 -18.76 -35.29
N PHE A 32 3.85 -19.16 -35.28
CA PHE A 32 2.89 -18.68 -34.28
C PHE A 32 3.25 -19.13 -32.87
N ILE A 33 3.61 -20.41 -32.68
CA ILE A 33 4.01 -20.95 -31.36
C ILE A 33 5.23 -20.19 -30.82
N VAL A 34 6.27 -20.02 -31.64
CA VAL A 34 7.47 -19.26 -31.25
C VAL A 34 7.14 -17.80 -30.92
N ALA A 35 6.28 -17.14 -31.70
CA ALA A 35 5.86 -15.78 -31.42
C ALA A 35 5.09 -15.65 -30.09
N PHE A 36 4.15 -16.55 -29.81
CA PHE A 36 3.42 -16.57 -28.52
C PHE A 36 4.35 -16.85 -27.34
N SER A 37 5.33 -17.76 -27.50
CA SER A 37 6.35 -18.02 -26.47
C SER A 37 7.24 -16.79 -26.21
N ILE A 38 7.67 -16.08 -27.26
CA ILE A 38 8.47 -14.86 -27.12
C ILE A 38 7.66 -13.75 -26.43
N ILE A 39 6.40 -13.54 -26.83
CA ILE A 39 5.52 -12.55 -26.20
C ILE A 39 5.30 -12.89 -24.73
N GLY A 40 5.04 -14.16 -24.40
CA GLY A 40 4.91 -14.62 -23.02
C GLY A 40 6.17 -14.37 -22.18
N ALA A 41 7.34 -14.67 -22.72
CA ALA A 41 8.61 -14.42 -22.05
C ALA A 41 8.88 -12.92 -21.83
N VAL A 42 8.60 -12.06 -22.82
CA VAL A 42 8.74 -10.60 -22.69
C VAL A 42 7.78 -10.04 -21.64
N MET A 43 6.53 -10.49 -21.61
CA MET A 43 5.54 -10.08 -20.61
C MET A 43 5.94 -10.50 -19.20
N LEU A 44 6.49 -11.70 -19.03
CA LEU A 44 7.02 -12.18 -17.74
C LEU A 44 8.21 -11.35 -17.26
N VAL A 45 9.18 -11.07 -18.14
CA VAL A 45 10.33 -10.21 -17.81
C VAL A 45 9.87 -8.80 -17.46
N PHE A 46 8.94 -8.23 -18.23
CA PHE A 46 8.39 -6.91 -17.95
C PHE A 46 7.68 -6.90 -16.58
N HIS A 47 6.81 -7.88 -16.31
CA HIS A 47 6.14 -7.99 -15.01
C HIS A 47 7.14 -8.11 -13.86
N HIS A 48 8.13 -9.01 -13.96
CA HIS A 48 9.14 -9.21 -12.94
C HIS A 48 9.96 -7.94 -12.67
N THR A 49 10.43 -7.26 -13.73
CA THR A 49 11.16 -5.99 -13.60
C THR A 49 10.32 -4.87 -12.99
N THR A 50 9.01 -4.81 -13.28
CA THR A 50 8.12 -3.84 -12.64
C THR A 50 7.93 -4.12 -11.16
N THR A 51 7.76 -5.38 -10.76
CA THR A 51 7.66 -5.79 -9.35
C THR A 51 8.94 -5.48 -8.59
N ASP A 52 10.11 -5.85 -9.14
CA ASP A 52 11.41 -5.56 -8.52
C ASP A 52 11.64 -4.06 -8.30
N ARG A 53 11.24 -3.22 -9.27
CA ARG A 53 11.32 -1.76 -9.15
C ARG A 53 10.39 -1.23 -8.05
N GLN A 54 9.15 -1.71 -7.98
CA GLN A 54 8.19 -1.31 -6.94
C GLN A 54 8.70 -1.70 -5.55
N ASP A 55 9.20 -2.92 -5.41
CA ASP A 55 9.76 -3.43 -4.16
C ASP A 55 11.01 -2.65 -3.73
N PHE A 56 11.89 -2.30 -4.66
CA PHE A 56 13.04 -1.45 -4.39
C PHE A 56 12.60 -0.05 -3.90
N GLN A 57 11.65 0.58 -4.58
CA GLN A 57 11.14 1.89 -4.21
C GLN A 57 10.50 1.88 -2.81
N LYS A 58 9.67 0.88 -2.50
CA LYS A 58 9.08 0.73 -1.16
C LYS A 58 10.13 0.55 -0.08
N ARG A 59 11.13 -0.31 -0.29
CA ARG A 59 12.23 -0.50 0.66
C ARG A 59 12.97 0.82 0.91
N LYS A 60 13.20 1.60 -0.15
CA LYS A 60 13.81 2.92 -0.04
C LYS A 60 12.96 3.86 0.82
N GLU A 61 11.65 3.95 0.56
CA GLU A 61 10.74 4.83 1.33
C GLU A 61 10.70 4.46 2.83
N VAL A 62 10.65 3.17 3.15
CA VAL A 62 10.71 2.69 4.53
C VAL A 62 12.05 3.05 5.18
N ASN A 63 13.17 2.84 4.49
CA ASN A 63 14.50 3.18 5.01
C ASN A 63 14.66 4.69 5.25
N ASP A 64 14.19 5.51 4.30
CA ASP A 64 14.25 6.97 4.39
C ASP A 64 13.37 7.50 5.53
N ALA A 65 12.17 6.93 5.73
CA ALA A 65 11.31 7.28 6.86
C ALA A 65 11.96 6.92 8.21
N ASN A 66 12.51 5.71 8.33
CA ASN A 66 13.22 5.29 9.53
C ASN A 66 14.45 6.15 9.82
N TYR A 67 15.23 6.50 8.79
CA TYR A 67 16.37 7.38 8.91
C TYR A 67 15.97 8.75 9.45
N ARG A 68 14.95 9.38 8.85
CA ARG A 68 14.45 10.71 9.26
C ARG A 68 13.93 10.70 10.70
N ALA A 69 13.10 9.73 11.07
CA ALA A 69 12.59 9.61 12.43
C ALA A 69 13.70 9.38 13.45
N ARG A 70 14.70 8.54 13.10
CA ARG A 70 15.86 8.33 13.96
C ARG A 70 16.64 9.63 14.18
N ILE A 71 17.00 10.35 13.12
CA ILE A 71 17.76 11.61 13.26
C ILE A 71 17.00 12.64 14.10
N MET A 72 15.68 12.74 13.91
CA MET A 72 14.86 13.71 14.62
C MET A 72 14.65 13.38 16.10
N PHE A 73 14.56 12.09 16.47
CA PHE A 73 14.11 11.68 17.81
C PHE A 73 15.10 10.81 18.61
N GLN A 74 16.21 10.35 18.06
CA GLN A 74 17.13 9.41 18.76
C GLN A 74 17.83 10.00 19.99
N ASN A 75 18.07 11.32 20.01
CA ASN A 75 18.77 12.00 21.11
C ASN A 75 17.81 12.51 22.20
N VAL A 76 16.54 12.13 22.14
CA VAL A 76 15.55 12.50 23.15
C VAL A 76 15.56 11.46 24.26
N THR A 77 15.85 11.89 25.49
CA THR A 77 15.73 11.02 26.66
C THR A 77 14.26 10.89 27.07
N PHE A 78 13.71 9.69 26.93
CA PHE A 78 12.36 9.39 27.40
C PHE A 78 12.39 8.81 28.82
N LYS A 79 11.46 9.26 29.67
CA LYS A 79 11.31 8.75 31.05
C LYS A 79 10.98 7.25 31.09
N ASP A 80 10.26 6.76 30.09
CA ASP A 80 9.90 5.35 29.94
C ASP A 80 10.54 4.79 28.67
N ALA A 81 11.30 3.70 28.81
CA ALA A 81 12.02 3.06 27.72
C ALA A 81 11.10 2.52 26.61
N ARG A 82 9.81 2.29 26.88
CA ARG A 82 8.83 1.89 25.87
C ARG A 82 8.51 3.02 24.89
N LEU A 83 8.78 4.27 25.25
CA LEU A 83 8.52 5.43 24.41
C LEU A 83 9.64 5.69 23.41
N GLN A 84 10.65 4.83 23.33
CA GLN A 84 11.72 4.92 22.33
C GLN A 84 11.16 4.88 20.90
N VAL A 85 11.97 5.32 19.93
CA VAL A 85 11.58 5.34 18.52
C VAL A 85 11.44 3.90 18.03
N VAL A 86 10.25 3.56 17.52
CA VAL A 86 9.99 2.26 16.88
C VAL A 86 10.26 2.34 15.39
N ARG A 87 10.67 1.22 14.80
CA ARG A 87 10.93 1.12 13.36
C ARG A 87 9.62 1.04 12.57
N TYR A 88 9.55 1.72 11.43
CA TYR A 88 8.48 1.53 10.46
C TYR A 88 8.74 0.30 9.58
N ILE A 89 7.71 -0.48 9.34
CA ILE A 89 7.73 -1.68 8.50
C ILE A 89 7.09 -1.39 7.15
N VAL A 90 5.96 -0.67 7.18
CA VAL A 90 5.25 -0.19 6.01
C VAL A 90 5.00 1.30 6.20
N VAL A 91 5.25 2.08 5.17
CA VAL A 91 4.95 3.51 5.15
C VAL A 91 4.00 3.82 4.00
N PRO A 92 3.14 4.83 4.16
CA PRO A 92 2.31 5.30 3.07
C PRO A 92 3.15 5.98 1.98
N SER A 93 2.56 6.07 0.78
CA SER A 93 3.19 6.74 -0.36
C SER A 93 3.58 8.17 -0.01
N ALA A 94 4.77 8.61 -0.43
CA ALA A 94 5.22 9.99 -0.26
C ALA A 94 4.22 11.02 -0.83
N ALA A 95 3.37 10.59 -1.77
CA ALA A 95 2.33 11.43 -2.36
C ALA A 95 1.29 11.93 -1.35
N MET A 96 1.14 11.26 -0.18
CA MET A 96 0.16 11.66 0.83
C MET A 96 0.44 13.04 1.45
N CYS A 97 1.66 13.56 1.36
CA CYS A 97 2.00 14.86 1.94
C CYS A 97 1.76 16.00 0.92
N PHE A 98 1.62 15.70 -0.38
CA PHE A 98 1.50 16.76 -1.40
C PHE A 98 0.09 17.33 -1.46
N ASN A 99 0.01 18.67 -1.60
CA ASN A 99 -1.25 19.42 -1.76
C ASN A 99 -2.33 19.03 -0.73
N THR A 100 -1.91 18.83 0.52
CA THR A 100 -2.76 18.33 1.60
C THR A 100 -2.74 19.31 2.77
N SER A 101 -3.91 19.78 3.18
CA SER A 101 -4.08 20.63 4.35
C SER A 101 -3.99 19.83 5.64
N PHE A 102 -4.55 18.63 5.69
CA PHE A 102 -4.44 17.78 6.88
C PHE A 102 -4.49 16.30 6.56
N ILE A 103 -3.86 15.49 7.41
CA ILE A 103 -3.90 14.03 7.29
C ILE A 103 -4.84 13.48 8.36
N VAL A 104 -5.76 12.63 7.93
CA VAL A 104 -6.66 11.89 8.81
C VAL A 104 -6.07 10.52 9.05
N VAL A 105 -5.77 10.24 10.31
CA VAL A 105 -5.18 8.98 10.74
C VAL A 105 -6.22 8.20 11.50
N VAL A 106 -6.61 7.06 10.96
CA VAL A 106 -7.57 6.15 11.59
C VAL A 106 -6.80 5.06 12.30
N HIS A 107 -6.97 4.98 13.62
CA HIS A 107 -6.46 3.88 14.41
C HIS A 107 -7.27 2.63 14.06
N MET A 108 -6.62 1.69 13.40
CA MET A 108 -7.26 0.47 12.92
C MET A 108 -6.56 -0.74 13.53
N ARG A 109 -7.28 -1.85 13.73
CA ARG A 109 -6.64 -3.14 14.04
C ARG A 109 -5.92 -3.65 12.79
N ALA A 110 -4.72 -4.19 12.95
CA ALA A 110 -3.95 -4.79 11.86
C ALA A 110 -4.80 -5.79 11.04
N GLU A 111 -5.55 -6.66 11.70
CA GLU A 111 -6.35 -7.72 11.06
C GLU A 111 -7.70 -7.21 10.47
N ASP A 112 -8.10 -5.95 10.68
CA ASP A 112 -9.38 -5.44 10.17
C ASP A 112 -9.27 -4.87 8.74
N HIS A 113 -8.97 -5.75 7.79
CA HIS A 113 -8.94 -5.43 6.36
C HIS A 113 -10.30 -4.93 5.85
N ALA A 114 -11.40 -5.52 6.36
CA ALA A 114 -12.76 -5.14 5.99
C ALA A 114 -13.09 -3.71 6.48
N GLY A 115 -12.65 -3.34 7.67
CA GLY A 115 -12.75 -1.99 8.23
C GLY A 115 -12.04 -0.97 7.36
N ARG A 116 -10.78 -1.22 6.99
CA ARG A 116 -10.05 -0.35 6.04
C ARG A 116 -10.78 -0.21 4.72
N LYS A 117 -11.29 -1.31 4.14
CA LYS A 117 -12.09 -1.28 2.92
C LYS A 117 -13.35 -0.41 3.06
N ARG A 118 -14.09 -0.53 4.17
CA ARG A 118 -15.27 0.31 4.45
C ARG A 118 -14.88 1.79 4.56
N TRP A 119 -13.84 2.12 5.31
CA TRP A 119 -13.35 3.50 5.45
C TRP A 119 -12.91 4.10 4.12
N ARG A 120 -12.21 3.35 3.26
CA ARG A 120 -11.87 3.80 1.90
C ARG A 120 -13.13 4.05 1.06
N ALA A 121 -14.13 3.16 1.13
CA ALA A 121 -15.36 3.32 0.38
C ALA A 121 -16.17 4.55 0.82
N THR A 122 -16.13 4.89 2.12
CA THR A 122 -16.89 6.01 2.68
C THR A 122 -16.14 7.35 2.60
N TYR A 123 -14.87 7.39 2.98
CA TYR A 123 -14.08 8.63 3.13
C TYR A 123 -12.85 8.69 2.21
N GLY A 124 -12.58 7.65 1.43
CA GLY A 124 -11.44 7.58 0.51
C GLY A 124 -11.74 8.08 -0.91
N ASN A 125 -12.94 8.61 -1.17
CA ASN A 125 -13.30 9.13 -2.49
C ASN A 125 -12.32 10.26 -2.93
N PRO A 126 -11.67 10.15 -4.10
CA PRO A 126 -10.68 11.14 -4.54
C PRO A 126 -11.22 12.56 -4.67
N HIS A 127 -12.44 12.73 -5.17
CA HIS A 127 -13.06 14.05 -5.31
C HIS A 127 -13.37 14.67 -3.94
N LEU A 128 -13.84 13.87 -2.98
CA LEU A 128 -14.07 14.34 -1.60
C LEU A 128 -12.75 14.80 -0.96
N ARG A 129 -11.69 14.01 -1.09
CA ARG A 129 -10.35 14.33 -0.59
C ARG A 129 -9.78 15.58 -1.23
N GLU A 130 -9.94 15.75 -2.54
CA GLU A 130 -9.46 16.92 -3.26
C GLU A 130 -10.21 18.20 -2.87
N ASN A 131 -11.54 18.11 -2.72
CA ASN A 131 -12.39 19.23 -2.32
C ASN A 131 -12.06 19.75 -0.92
N PHE A 132 -11.75 18.85 0.02
CA PHE A 132 -11.45 19.19 1.42
C PHE A 132 -9.95 19.15 1.76
N LYS A 133 -9.10 18.87 0.78
CA LYS A 133 -7.63 18.83 0.88
C LYS A 133 -7.12 17.96 2.04
N TYR A 134 -7.64 16.74 2.15
CA TYR A 134 -7.16 15.77 3.13
C TYR A 134 -6.73 14.45 2.50
N ASN A 135 -5.82 13.74 3.19
CA ASN A 135 -5.51 12.35 2.90
C ASN A 135 -5.89 11.46 4.08
N LEU A 136 -6.25 10.22 3.77
CA LEU A 136 -6.67 9.20 4.74
C LEU A 136 -5.55 8.17 4.89
N ILE A 137 -5.14 7.89 6.13
CA ILE A 137 -4.10 6.92 6.47
C ILE A 137 -4.62 5.98 7.55
N PHE A 138 -4.28 4.69 7.44
CA PHE A 138 -4.55 3.68 8.47
C PHE A 138 -3.30 3.40 9.28
N SER A 139 -3.39 3.62 10.59
CA SER A 139 -2.30 3.43 11.54
C SER A 139 -2.47 2.09 12.26
N ILE A 140 -1.49 1.20 12.08
CA ILE A 140 -1.53 -0.19 12.57
C ILE A 140 -0.21 -0.63 13.20
N GLY A 141 -0.27 -1.68 14.02
CA GLY A 141 0.91 -2.40 14.51
C GLY A 141 1.15 -3.70 13.75
N LEU A 142 1.95 -4.57 14.34
CA LEU A 142 2.13 -5.95 13.92
C LEU A 142 0.85 -6.77 14.19
N PRO A 143 0.37 -7.54 13.20
CA PRO A 143 -0.72 -8.48 13.42
C PRO A 143 -0.25 -9.67 14.27
N ARG A 144 -1.20 -10.47 14.75
CA ARG A 144 -0.90 -11.70 15.50
C ARG A 144 -0.45 -12.86 14.62
N LYS A 145 -0.83 -12.89 13.34
CA LYS A 145 -0.52 -13.98 12.41
C LYS A 145 0.32 -13.47 11.25
N ALA A 146 1.28 -14.28 10.82
CA ALA A 146 2.10 -13.98 9.64
C ALA A 146 1.27 -13.84 8.36
N SER A 147 0.18 -14.61 8.22
CA SER A 147 -0.73 -14.50 7.07
C SER A 147 -1.35 -13.11 6.93
N ASP A 148 -1.67 -12.45 8.04
CA ASP A 148 -2.22 -11.09 8.02
C ASP A 148 -1.15 -10.08 7.62
N GLN A 149 0.12 -10.33 7.95
CA GLN A 149 1.24 -9.47 7.55
C GLN A 149 1.43 -9.48 6.02
N ASP A 150 1.34 -10.65 5.38
CA ASP A 150 1.45 -10.77 3.93
C ASP A 150 0.32 -9.99 3.23
N LEU A 151 -0.92 -10.12 3.74
CA LEU A 151 -2.08 -9.38 3.25
C LEU A 151 -1.92 -7.86 3.44
N ILE A 152 -1.33 -7.41 4.55
CA ILE A 152 -1.04 -5.98 4.79
C ILE A 152 -0.01 -5.46 3.78
N ILE A 153 1.02 -6.23 3.45
CA ILE A 153 2.05 -5.83 2.47
C ILE A 153 1.45 -5.70 1.07
N GLU A 154 0.60 -6.65 0.68
CA GLU A 154 -0.15 -6.61 -0.58
C GLU A 154 -1.09 -5.39 -0.61
N GLU A 155 -1.93 -5.24 0.42
CA GLU A 155 -2.87 -4.12 0.56
C GLU A 155 -2.16 -2.77 0.49
N SER A 156 -1.02 -2.63 1.17
CA SER A 156 -0.19 -1.43 1.11
C SER A 156 0.34 -1.16 -0.30
N GLY A 157 0.68 -2.19 -1.07
CA GLY A 157 1.08 -2.03 -2.47
C GLY A 157 -0.01 -1.51 -3.38
N ILE A 158 -1.26 -1.85 -3.07
CA ILE A 158 -2.42 -1.43 -3.86
C ILE A 158 -2.83 0.00 -3.50
N TYR A 159 -2.91 0.31 -2.21
CA TYR A 159 -3.53 1.56 -1.75
C TYR A 159 -2.54 2.63 -1.26
N GLY A 160 -1.36 2.24 -0.81
CA GLY A 160 -0.32 3.17 -0.36
C GLY A 160 -0.72 4.04 0.85
N ASP A 161 -1.72 3.61 1.64
CA ASP A 161 -2.33 4.40 2.71
C ASP A 161 -2.19 3.75 4.11
N ILE A 162 -1.26 2.81 4.26
CA ILE A 162 -0.99 2.11 5.53
C ILE A 162 0.31 2.63 6.14
N LEU A 163 0.25 3.00 7.41
CA LEU A 163 1.42 3.21 8.26
C LEU A 163 1.48 2.08 9.30
N GLN A 164 2.54 1.26 9.22
CA GLN A 164 2.79 0.17 10.15
C GLN A 164 4.13 0.35 10.84
N ALA A 165 4.14 0.22 12.18
CA ALA A 165 5.38 0.21 12.95
C ALA A 165 5.53 -1.06 13.80
N ASP A 166 6.76 -1.28 14.27
CA ASP A 166 7.25 -2.50 14.90
C ASP A 166 6.83 -2.60 16.39
N TYR A 167 5.52 -2.73 16.62
CA TYR A 167 4.93 -3.02 17.93
C TYR A 167 3.70 -3.91 17.74
N ILE A 168 3.43 -4.81 18.70
CA ILE A 168 2.23 -5.68 18.63
C ILE A 168 0.97 -4.82 18.68
N ASP A 169 0.07 -5.00 17.71
CA ASP A 169 -1.20 -4.27 17.69
C ASP A 169 -2.12 -4.79 18.80
N ALA A 170 -2.19 -4.02 19.88
CA ALA A 170 -2.96 -4.36 21.06
C ALA A 170 -3.44 -3.08 21.73
N TYR A 171 -4.57 -3.18 22.43
CA TYR A 171 -5.17 -2.04 23.14
C TYR A 171 -4.18 -1.35 24.09
N ARG A 172 -3.34 -2.13 24.79
CA ARG A 172 -2.31 -1.60 25.70
C ARG A 172 -1.16 -0.86 25.00
N ASN A 173 -1.05 -0.99 23.67
CA ASN A 173 0.01 -0.39 22.86
C ASN A 173 -0.50 0.78 22.00
N ILE A 174 -1.74 1.26 22.21
CA ILE A 174 -2.29 2.41 21.47
C ILE A 174 -1.40 3.66 21.64
N THR A 175 -0.74 3.84 22.79
CA THR A 175 0.24 4.92 22.96
C THR A 175 1.42 4.80 22.00
N LEU A 176 1.91 3.60 21.72
CA LEU A 176 2.98 3.37 20.74
C LEU A 176 2.48 3.67 19.32
N LYS A 177 1.24 3.30 19.01
CA LYS A 177 0.56 3.65 17.75
C LYS A 177 0.51 5.17 17.54
N GLN A 178 0.01 5.90 18.53
CA GLN A 178 -0.06 7.36 18.50
C GLN A 178 1.32 8.03 18.35
N LEU A 179 2.35 7.50 19.02
CA LEU A 179 3.70 8.05 18.90
C LEU A 179 4.32 7.74 17.54
N ALA A 180 4.09 6.54 17.01
CA ALA A 180 4.62 6.13 15.72
C ALA A 180 4.11 7.04 14.59
N GLU A 181 2.79 7.32 14.57
CA GLU A 181 2.19 8.21 13.57
C GLU A 181 2.66 9.66 13.72
N LEU A 182 2.67 10.23 14.92
CA LEU A 182 3.11 11.61 15.13
C LEU A 182 4.56 11.80 14.70
N ARG A 183 5.44 10.87 15.08
CA ARG A 183 6.86 10.89 14.66
C ARG A 183 7.01 10.79 13.17
N PHE A 184 6.22 9.92 12.53
CA PHE A 184 6.31 9.70 11.09
C PHE A 184 5.95 10.98 10.33
N PHE A 185 4.82 11.61 10.67
CA PHE A 185 4.40 12.84 9.99
C PHE A 185 5.33 14.01 10.28
N ALA A 186 5.78 14.16 11.53
CA ALA A 186 6.73 15.20 11.91
C ALA A 186 8.08 15.08 11.18
N SER A 187 8.58 13.85 10.99
CA SER A 187 9.86 13.64 10.32
C SER A 187 9.76 13.52 8.80
N SER A 188 8.57 13.22 8.27
CA SER A 188 8.44 12.77 6.87
C SER A 188 7.61 13.66 5.96
N CYS A 189 6.70 14.48 6.50
CA CYS A 189 5.96 15.46 5.71
C CYS A 189 6.45 16.87 6.03
N GLU A 190 7.03 17.54 5.04
CA GLU A 190 7.33 18.96 5.15
C GLU A 190 6.03 19.78 5.01
N ASN A 191 5.84 20.77 5.88
CA ASN A 191 4.71 21.71 5.84
C ASN A 191 3.31 21.09 5.99
N LEU A 192 3.19 19.91 6.59
CA LEU A 192 1.88 19.37 6.97
C LEU A 192 1.26 20.24 8.06
N PHE A 193 0.09 20.82 7.78
CA PHE A 193 -0.53 21.79 8.68
C PHE A 193 -1.24 21.14 9.88
N ALA A 194 -1.90 19.99 9.69
CA ALA A 194 -2.53 19.27 10.81
C ALA A 194 -2.58 17.75 10.61
N VAL A 195 -2.61 17.03 11.73
CA VAL A 195 -2.92 15.60 11.81
C VAL A 195 -4.19 15.43 12.66
N VAL A 196 -5.19 14.75 12.13
CA VAL A 196 -6.46 14.46 12.81
C VAL A 196 -6.53 12.98 13.09
N LYS A 197 -6.51 12.60 14.37
CA LYS A 197 -6.69 11.21 14.80
C LYS A 197 -8.17 10.87 14.93
N LEU A 198 -8.56 9.71 14.41
CA LEU A 198 -9.89 9.11 14.56
C LEU A 198 -9.77 7.64 14.98
N ASP A 199 -10.78 7.13 15.68
CA ASP A 199 -10.98 5.68 15.87
C ASP A 199 -11.81 5.11 14.71
N ASP A 200 -11.78 3.79 14.53
CA ASP A 200 -12.48 3.11 13.44
C ASP A 200 -14.00 2.97 13.65
N ASP A 201 -14.48 3.28 14.85
CA ASP A 201 -15.87 3.16 15.31
C ASP A 201 -16.63 4.50 15.43
N VAL A 202 -16.11 5.57 14.80
CA VAL A 202 -16.75 6.89 14.77
C VAL A 202 -17.29 7.26 13.40
N ALA A 203 -18.35 8.07 13.38
CA ALA A 203 -18.78 8.80 12.18
C ALA A 203 -18.05 10.15 12.12
N TRP A 204 -17.60 10.55 10.93
CA TRP A 204 -16.75 11.73 10.75
C TRP A 204 -17.37 12.75 9.80
N GLY A 205 -17.56 13.97 10.29
CA GLY A 205 -18.05 15.10 9.50
C GLY A 205 -16.93 15.82 8.75
N VAL A 206 -16.57 15.33 7.56
CA VAL A 206 -15.45 15.83 6.74
C VAL A 206 -15.44 17.36 6.59
N ASN A 207 -16.56 17.95 6.17
CA ASN A 207 -16.68 19.40 5.97
C ASN A 207 -16.41 20.19 7.26
N ARG A 208 -17.03 19.78 8.37
CA ARG A 208 -16.87 20.47 9.66
C ARG A 208 -15.43 20.39 10.16
N THR A 209 -14.76 19.25 9.96
CA THR A 209 -13.34 19.12 10.32
C THR A 209 -12.46 19.99 9.44
N ALA A 210 -12.68 20.03 8.13
CA ALA A 210 -11.92 20.89 7.22
C ALA A 210 -12.10 22.39 7.56
N GLU A 211 -13.32 22.81 7.89
CA GLU A 211 -13.60 24.16 8.37
C GLU A 211 -12.90 24.44 9.71
N PHE A 212 -12.95 23.49 10.65
CA PHE A 212 -12.29 23.64 11.94
C PHE A 212 -10.77 23.80 11.78
N VAL A 213 -10.15 22.90 11.00
CA VAL A 213 -8.70 22.94 10.71
C VAL A 213 -8.32 24.28 10.09
N SER A 214 -9.03 24.73 9.05
CA SER A 214 -8.65 25.97 8.35
C SER A 214 -8.82 27.24 9.18
N LYS A 215 -9.74 27.27 10.16
CA LYS A 215 -10.06 28.48 10.93
C LYS A 215 -9.46 28.53 12.33
N ASN A 216 -9.19 27.39 12.96
CA ASN A 216 -8.90 27.33 14.41
C ASN A 216 -7.58 26.66 14.74
N VAL A 217 -7.01 25.85 13.84
CA VAL A 217 -5.78 25.12 14.15
C VAL A 217 -4.56 26.02 13.96
N HIS A 218 -3.70 26.07 14.96
CA HIS A 218 -2.43 26.77 14.94
C HIS A 218 -1.25 25.81 15.13
N PRO A 219 -0.05 26.17 14.64
CA PRO A 219 1.15 25.35 14.85
C PRO A 219 1.45 25.12 16.34
N ASN A 220 1.96 23.93 16.66
CA ASN A 220 2.38 23.53 18.02
C ASN A 220 1.26 23.46 19.06
N GLU A 221 -0.01 23.31 18.63
CA GLU A 221 -1.14 23.13 19.53
C GLU A 221 -1.79 21.75 19.38
N LEU A 222 -2.37 21.24 20.47
CA LEU A 222 -3.17 20.01 20.49
C LEU A 222 -4.61 20.37 20.81
N TYR A 223 -5.52 19.97 19.93
CA TYR A 223 -6.96 20.22 20.09
C TYR A 223 -7.67 18.92 20.47
N CYS A 224 -8.34 18.92 21.62
CA CYS A 224 -9.23 17.85 22.03
C CYS A 224 -10.26 18.38 23.05
N ALA A 225 -11.35 17.64 23.23
CA ALA A 225 -12.28 17.91 24.32
C ALA A 225 -11.64 17.45 25.63
N LYS A 226 -11.21 18.40 26.46
CA LYS A 226 -10.73 18.11 27.82
C LYS A 226 -11.91 17.69 28.68
N ARG A 227 -11.82 16.53 29.34
CA ARG A 227 -12.79 16.08 30.35
C ARG A 227 -12.20 16.34 31.73
N ASP A 228 -12.69 17.37 32.40
CA ASP A 228 -12.19 17.79 33.72
C ASP A 228 -12.80 16.98 34.88
N ASP A 229 -13.91 16.28 34.63
CA ASP A 229 -14.73 15.57 35.61
C ASP A 229 -14.44 14.05 35.67
N HIS A 230 -13.36 13.60 35.04
CA HIS A 230 -13.06 12.17 34.93
C HIS A 230 -11.58 11.87 35.19
N SER A 231 -11.32 10.82 35.96
CA SER A 231 -10.01 10.21 36.11
C SER A 231 -10.07 8.75 35.66
N PRO A 232 -9.05 8.24 34.94
CA PRO A 232 -9.04 6.86 34.50
C PRO A 232 -9.13 5.90 35.70
N MET A 233 -10.03 4.93 35.63
CA MET A 233 -10.22 3.93 36.69
C MET A 233 -9.16 2.83 36.58
N VAL A 234 -8.04 2.97 37.29
CA VAL A 234 -6.87 2.07 37.18
C VAL A 234 -7.03 0.76 38.00
N GLN A 235 -8.25 0.22 38.08
CA GLN A 235 -8.51 -0.99 38.85
C GLN A 235 -8.19 -2.25 38.04
N LYS A 236 -7.56 -3.23 38.67
CA LYS A 236 -7.22 -4.51 38.02
C LYS A 236 -8.49 -5.20 37.50
N GLY A 237 -8.52 -5.49 36.20
CA GLY A 237 -9.67 -6.11 35.52
C GLY A 237 -10.58 -5.10 34.81
N MET A 238 -10.42 -3.80 35.05
CA MET A 238 -11.04 -2.77 34.24
C MET A 238 -10.28 -2.56 32.93
N LYS A 239 -10.97 -1.93 31.96
CA LYS A 239 -10.41 -1.62 30.65
C LYS A 239 -9.20 -0.67 30.73
N TRP A 240 -9.22 0.25 31.70
CA TRP A 240 -8.26 1.36 31.85
C TRP A 240 -7.26 1.11 32.98
#